data_AF-A0A7W1FRL3-F1
#
_entry.id   AF-A0A7W1FRL3-F1
#
_cell.length_a   1.000
_cell.length_b   1.000
_cell.length_c   1.000
_cell.angle_alpha   90.00
_cell.angle_beta   90.00
_cell.angle_gamma   90.00
#
_symmetry.space_group_name_H-M   'P 1'
#
loop_
_entity.id
_entity.type
_entity.pdbx_description
1 polymer ?
#
loop_
_entity_poly.entity_id
_entity_poly.type
_entity_poly.pdbx_seq_one_letter_code
_entity_poly.pdbx_strand_id
1 'polypeptide(L)'
;YTDRLVMRFGARKLVLGGLALFMAGLALFARAPVDGDYVVHILPVMVLLGIGAGLCFPALMTLAMSGATSSDAGLASGLINTTAQVGGALGLAVLATLSASRSNALIGAGEPTAAALTSGYHLAFGIGAGLVVVAIAIAVTVLQPEGQAKEEIEEPVDCEAA
;
A
#
# COMPACT_ATOMS: atom_id res chain seq x y z
N TYR A 1 -10.48 10.29 14.27
CA TYR A 1 -9.62 9.35 15.04
C TYR A 1 -8.26 9.12 14.35
N THR A 2 -8.23 9.04 13.01
CA THR A 2 -7.01 9.05 12.19
C THR A 2 -6.15 10.30 12.36
N ASP A 3 -6.75 11.49 12.53
CA ASP A 3 -6.00 12.74 12.77
C ASP A 3 -5.07 12.68 13.98
N ARG A 4 -5.47 11.97 15.06
CA ARG A 4 -4.63 11.80 16.25
C ARG A 4 -3.50 10.80 16.06
N LEU A 5 -3.62 9.84 15.14
CA LEU A 5 -2.54 8.90 14.81
C LEU A 5 -1.51 9.54 13.88
N VAL A 6 -1.98 10.30 12.88
CA VAL A 6 -1.12 11.05 11.97
C VAL A 6 -0.31 12.10 12.74
N MET A 7 -0.93 12.84 13.67
CA MET A 7 -0.22 13.81 14.51
C MET A 7 0.80 13.18 15.48
N ARG A 8 0.65 11.91 15.89
CA ARG A 8 1.50 11.31 16.94
C ARG A 8 2.63 10.43 16.41
N PHE A 9 2.44 9.79 15.25
CA PHE A 9 3.44 8.89 14.67
C PHE A 9 4.10 9.45 13.42
N GLY A 10 3.46 10.41 12.76
CA GLY A 10 3.92 10.95 11.50
C GLY A 10 3.50 10.11 10.29
N ALA A 11 3.06 10.79 9.23
CA ALA A 11 2.59 10.24 7.96
C ALA A 11 3.61 9.26 7.37
N ARG A 12 4.91 9.53 7.49
CA ARG A 12 5.95 8.64 6.95
C ARG A 12 5.96 7.27 7.65
N LYS A 13 5.82 7.24 8.97
CA LYS A 13 5.83 5.98 9.73
C LYS A 13 4.55 5.17 9.47
N LEU A 14 3.42 5.84 9.28
CA LEU A 14 2.15 5.18 8.92
C LEU A 14 2.22 4.54 7.53
N VAL A 15 2.76 5.26 6.53
CA VAL A 15 2.94 4.71 5.18
C VAL A 15 3.88 3.51 5.18
N LEU A 16 5.03 3.61 5.85
CA LEU A 16 5.97 2.50 5.96
C LEU A 16 5.38 1.31 6.74
N GLY A 17 4.65 1.56 7.82
CA GLY A 17 3.95 0.52 8.57
C GLY A 17 2.88 -0.19 7.74
N GLY A 18 2.09 0.57 6.97
CA GLY A 18 1.10 0.01 6.06
C GLY A 18 1.72 -0.82 4.94
N LEU A 19 2.80 -0.32 4.32
CA LEU A 19 3.55 -1.06 3.30
C LEU A 19 4.21 -2.34 3.85
N ALA A 20 4.69 -2.31 5.09
CA ALA A 20 5.21 -3.51 5.75
C ALA A 20 4.11 -4.57 5.97
N LEU A 21 2.91 -4.15 6.35
CA LEU A 21 1.74 -5.04 6.46
C LEU A 21 1.34 -5.63 5.11
N PHE A 22 1.37 -4.83 4.04
CA PHE A 22 1.14 -5.30 2.67
C PHE A 22 2.20 -6.34 2.26
N MET A 23 3.48 -6.09 2.54
CA MET A 23 4.56 -7.03 2.27
C MET A 23 4.37 -8.35 3.04
N ALA A 24 4.03 -8.27 4.33
CA ALA A 24 3.78 -9.44 5.15
C ALA A 24 2.59 -10.27 4.62
N GLY A 25 1.49 -9.60 4.22
CA GLY A 25 0.33 -10.25 3.63
C GLY A 25 0.66 -10.97 2.31
N LEU A 26 1.44 -10.33 1.42
CA LEU A 26 1.88 -10.93 0.17
C LEU A 26 2.85 -12.09 0.39
N ALA A 27 3.74 -12.00 1.37
CA ALA A 27 4.64 -13.08 1.75
C ALA A 27 3.88 -14.30 2.30
N LEU A 28 2.81 -14.06 3.07
CA LEU A 28 1.90 -15.12 3.53
C LEU A 28 1.15 -15.77 2.37
N PHE A 29 0.61 -14.98 1.43
CA PHE A 29 -0.06 -15.53 0.24
C PHE A 29 0.89 -16.31 -0.69
N ALA A 30 2.15 -15.86 -0.83
CA ALA A 30 3.16 -16.58 -1.60
C ALA A 30 3.52 -17.94 -0.97
N ARG A 31 3.26 -18.14 0.33
CA ARG A 31 3.48 -19.42 1.04
C ARG A 31 2.21 -20.24 1.22
N ALA A 32 1.06 -19.78 0.70
CA ALA A 32 -0.19 -20.50 0.84
C ALA A 32 -0.17 -21.80 0.02
N PRO A 33 -0.38 -22.97 0.65
CA PRO A 33 -0.42 -24.27 -0.02
C PRO A 33 -1.72 -24.43 -0.83
N VAL A 34 -1.72 -25.36 -1.78
CA VAL A 34 -2.86 -25.67 -2.67
C VAL A 34 -4.09 -26.13 -1.87
N ASP A 35 -3.87 -26.82 -0.74
CA ASP A 35 -4.90 -27.32 0.19
C ASP A 35 -5.09 -26.41 1.42
N GLY A 36 -5.02 -25.09 1.23
CA GLY A 36 -5.06 -24.12 2.32
C GLY A 36 -6.44 -23.96 2.96
N ASP A 37 -6.50 -24.06 4.29
CA ASP A 37 -7.68 -23.67 5.07
C ASP A 37 -7.90 -22.14 5.02
N TYR A 38 -9.14 -21.71 4.75
CA TYR A 38 -9.53 -20.30 4.68
C TYR A 38 -9.17 -19.51 5.94
N VAL A 39 -9.39 -20.10 7.12
CA VAL A 39 -9.21 -19.42 8.41
C VAL A 39 -7.73 -19.20 8.70
N VAL A 40 -6.86 -20.11 8.25
CA VAL A 40 -5.43 -20.07 8.55
C VAL A 40 -4.64 -19.32 7.48
N HIS A 41 -5.06 -19.39 6.22
CA HIS A 41 -4.26 -18.90 5.09
C HIS A 41 -4.80 -17.62 4.46
N ILE A 42 -6.12 -17.36 4.54
CA ILE A 42 -6.75 -16.22 3.85
C ILE A 42 -7.16 -15.14 4.85
N LEU A 43 -7.79 -15.53 5.96
CA LEU A 43 -8.29 -14.59 6.96
C LEU A 43 -7.19 -13.70 7.56
N PRO A 44 -6.00 -14.21 7.95
CA PRO A 44 -4.93 -13.37 8.48
C PRO A 44 -4.46 -12.36 7.44
N VAL A 45 -4.39 -12.77 6.17
CA VAL A 45 -3.95 -11.89 5.09
C VAL A 45 -4.96 -10.78 4.86
N MET A 46 -6.26 -11.09 4.79
CA MET A 46 -7.33 -10.10 4.69
C MET A 46 -7.27 -9.05 5.80
N VAL A 47 -7.03 -9.50 7.04
CA VAL A 47 -6.89 -8.60 8.20
C VAL A 47 -5.65 -7.71 8.05
N LEU A 48 -4.50 -8.28 7.68
CA LEU A 48 -3.26 -7.52 7.46
C LEU A 48 -3.43 -6.47 6.36
N LEU A 49 -4.02 -6.85 5.22
CA LEU A 49 -4.28 -5.94 4.10
C LEU A 49 -5.26 -4.84 4.49
N GLY A 50 -6.33 -5.17 5.24
CA GLY A 50 -7.31 -4.19 5.71
C GLY A 50 -6.71 -3.16 6.67
N ILE A 51 -5.90 -3.61 7.63
CA ILE A 51 -5.20 -2.71 8.56
C ILE A 51 -4.16 -1.86 7.81
N GLY A 52 -3.38 -2.48 6.91
CA GLY A 52 -2.40 -1.79 6.09
C GLY A 52 -3.03 -0.69 5.23
N ALA A 53 -4.15 -1.00 4.55
CA ALA A 53 -4.92 -0.04 3.78
C ALA A 53 -5.45 1.10 4.67
N GLY A 54 -6.04 0.78 5.83
CA GLY A 54 -6.60 1.75 6.76
C GLY A 54 -5.58 2.74 7.33
N LEU A 55 -4.31 2.33 7.44
CA LEU A 55 -3.21 3.21 7.86
C LEU A 55 -2.60 4.00 6.70
N CYS A 56 -2.41 3.34 5.56
CA CYS A 56 -1.67 3.91 4.43
C CYS A 56 -2.50 4.96 3.65
N PHE A 57 -3.77 4.66 3.35
CA PHE A 57 -4.60 5.56 2.52
C PHE A 57 -4.78 6.96 3.13
N PRO A 58 -5.16 7.11 4.41
CA PRO A 58 -5.29 8.44 4.99
C PRO A 58 -3.96 9.20 5.03
N ALA A 59 -2.85 8.52 5.41
CA ALA A 59 -1.54 9.14 5.48
C ALA A 59 -1.03 9.62 4.11
N LEU A 60 -1.23 8.81 3.06
CA LEU A 60 -0.91 9.19 1.68
C LEU A 60 -1.76 10.37 1.21
N MET A 61 -3.06 10.38 1.53
CA MET A 61 -3.94 11.48 1.15
C MET A 61 -3.53 12.79 1.86
N THR A 62 -3.24 12.73 3.16
CA THR A 62 -2.73 13.89 3.92
C THR A 62 -1.43 14.41 3.31
N LEU A 63 -0.48 13.53 3.00
CA LEU A 63 0.79 13.93 2.40
C LEU A 63 0.60 14.53 1.01
N ALA A 64 -0.22 13.91 0.16
CA ALA A 64 -0.48 14.38 -1.20
C ALA A 64 -1.21 15.74 -1.23
N MET A 65 -2.07 16.00 -0.25
CA MET A 65 -2.80 17.26 -0.13
C MET A 65 -2.03 18.36 0.62
N SER A 66 -0.99 18.01 1.38
CA SER A 66 -0.23 18.96 2.22
C SER A 66 0.40 20.13 1.47
N GLY A 67 0.72 19.95 0.17
CA GLY A 67 1.28 20.99 -0.69
C GLY A 67 0.25 21.76 -1.53
N ALA A 68 -1.04 21.44 -1.43
CA ALA A 68 -2.08 22.06 -2.24
C ALA A 68 -2.65 23.31 -1.56
N THR A 69 -2.80 24.41 -2.31
CA THR A 69 -3.54 25.58 -1.84
C THR A 69 -5.04 25.31 -1.83
N SER A 70 -5.82 26.11 -1.12
CA SER A 70 -7.30 26.01 -1.12
C SER A 70 -7.90 26.17 -2.52
N SER A 71 -7.25 26.92 -3.41
CA SER A 71 -7.65 27.08 -4.81
C SER A 71 -7.37 25.84 -5.66
N ASP A 72 -6.36 25.05 -5.30
CA ASP A 72 -5.90 23.89 -6.08
C ASP A 72 -6.38 22.54 -5.52
N ALA A 73 -7.07 22.54 -4.38
CA ALA A 73 -7.50 21.33 -3.69
C ALA A 73 -8.35 20.39 -4.58
N GLY A 74 -9.21 20.96 -5.45
CA GLY A 74 -10.00 20.19 -6.40
C GLY A 74 -9.15 19.52 -7.48
N LEU A 75 -8.13 20.22 -7.98
CA LEU A 75 -7.18 19.70 -8.96
C LEU A 75 -6.29 18.60 -8.34
N ALA A 76 -5.77 18.84 -7.14
CA ALA A 76 -4.96 17.87 -6.41
C ALA A 76 -5.73 16.57 -6.13
N SER A 77 -6.96 16.68 -5.61
CA SER A 77 -7.83 15.52 -5.36
C SER A 77 -8.18 14.77 -6.65
N GLY A 78 -8.48 15.49 -7.73
CA GLY A 78 -8.72 14.92 -9.04
C GLY A 78 -7.53 14.12 -9.56
N LEU A 79 -6.32 14.69 -9.49
CA LEU A 79 -5.09 14.02 -9.88
C LEU A 79 -4.83 12.75 -9.05
N ILE A 80 -5.03 12.81 -7.74
CA ILE A 80 -4.87 11.65 -6.85
C ILE A 80 -5.85 10.55 -7.24
N ASN A 81 -7.13 10.89 -7.42
CA ASN A 81 -8.16 9.90 -7.72
C ASN A 81 -7.95 9.26 -9.10
N THR A 82 -7.67 10.06 -10.13
CA THR A 82 -7.38 9.56 -11.48
C THR A 82 -6.12 8.69 -11.48
N THR A 83 -5.03 9.14 -10.83
CA THR A 83 -3.78 8.36 -10.76
C THR A 83 -4.00 7.04 -10.01
N ALA A 84 -4.77 7.05 -8.92
CA ALA A 84 -5.09 5.85 -8.16
C ALA A 84 -5.96 4.86 -8.97
N GLN A 85 -6.99 5.35 -9.66
CA GLN A 85 -7.84 4.51 -10.50
C GLN A 85 -7.07 3.93 -11.70
N VAL A 86 -6.32 4.78 -12.43
CA VAL A 86 -5.52 4.35 -13.58
C VAL A 86 -4.40 3.40 -13.15
N GLY A 87 -3.68 3.73 -12.07
CA GLY A 87 -2.63 2.89 -11.52
C GLY A 87 -3.16 1.54 -11.02
N GLY A 88 -4.30 1.54 -10.34
CA GLY A 88 -4.98 0.33 -9.89
C GLY A 88 -5.42 -0.56 -11.04
N ALA A 89 -6.02 0.03 -12.09
CA ALA A 89 -6.45 -0.69 -13.28
C ALA A 89 -5.25 -1.28 -14.05
N LEU A 90 -4.20 -0.49 -14.27
CA LEU A 90 -2.98 -0.93 -14.95
C LEU A 90 -2.27 -2.03 -14.16
N GLY A 91 -2.10 -1.85 -12.85
CA GLY A 91 -1.48 -2.84 -11.98
C GLY A 91 -2.23 -4.16 -11.99
N LEU A 92 -3.56 -4.11 -11.84
CA LEU A 92 -4.41 -5.31 -11.90
C LEU A 92 -4.31 -5.99 -13.27
N ALA A 93 -4.38 -5.23 -14.36
CA ALA A 93 -4.30 -5.77 -15.72
C ALA A 93 -2.99 -6.52 -15.97
N VAL A 94 -1.85 -5.93 -15.56
CA VAL A 94 -0.53 -6.57 -15.71
C VAL A 94 -0.45 -7.84 -14.87
N LEU A 95 -0.81 -7.78 -13.59
CA LEU A 95 -0.72 -8.94 -12.69
C LEU A 95 -1.65 -10.09 -13.12
N ALA A 96 -2.89 -9.76 -13.50
CA ALA A 96 -3.85 -10.75 -13.99
C ALA A 96 -3.36 -11.39 -15.30
N THR A 97 -2.83 -10.60 -16.23
CA THR A 97 -2.30 -11.10 -17.51
C THR A 97 -1.12 -12.03 -17.29
N LEU A 98 -0.18 -11.68 -16.41
CA LEU A 98 0.98 -12.53 -16.10
C LEU A 98 0.57 -13.82 -15.39
N SER A 99 -0.37 -13.75 -14.44
CA SER A 99 -0.94 -14.92 -13.76
C SER A 99 -1.61 -15.87 -14.75
N ALA A 100 -2.48 -15.35 -15.60
CA ALA A 100 -3.20 -16.14 -16.60
C ALA A 100 -2.24 -16.74 -17.63
N SER A 101 -1.25 -15.97 -18.10
CA SER A 101 -0.24 -16.44 -19.06
C SER A 101 0.56 -17.60 -18.49
N ARG A 102 0.98 -17.50 -17.23
CA ARG A 102 1.71 -18.58 -16.53
C ARG A 102 0.84 -19.82 -16.35
N SER A 103 -0.40 -19.63 -15.91
CA SER A 103 -1.36 -20.72 -15.70
C SER A 103 -1.63 -21.47 -17.01
N ASN A 104 -1.92 -20.75 -18.09
CA ASN A 104 -2.20 -21.33 -19.40
C ASN A 104 -0.99 -22.08 -19.98
N ALA A 105 0.22 -21.58 -19.78
CA ALA A 105 1.44 -22.26 -20.21
C ALA A 105 1.63 -23.61 -19.52
N LEU A 106 1.36 -23.69 -18.21
CA LEU A 106 1.47 -24.93 -17.43
C LEU A 106 0.35 -25.92 -17.77
N ILE A 107 -0.87 -25.44 -17.96
CA ILE A 107 -2.00 -26.28 -18.44
C ILE A 107 -1.64 -26.88 -19.81
N GLY A 108 -1.09 -26.08 -20.73
CA GLY A 108 -0.64 -26.55 -22.03
C GLY A 108 0.51 -27.57 -21.97
N ALA A 109 1.29 -27.56 -20.89
CA ALA A 109 2.35 -28.54 -20.62
C ALA A 109 1.83 -29.82 -19.92
N GLY A 110 0.53 -29.92 -19.63
CA GLY A 110 -0.09 -31.10 -19.03
C GLY A 110 -0.16 -31.10 -17.50
N GLU A 111 0.17 -29.99 -16.84
CA GLU A 111 0.03 -29.86 -15.38
C GLU A 111 -1.45 -29.84 -14.96
N PRO A 112 -1.81 -30.39 -13.79
CA PRO A 112 -3.16 -30.28 -13.24
C PRO A 112 -3.60 -28.82 -13.12
N THR A 113 -4.82 -28.52 -13.57
CA THR A 113 -5.36 -27.14 -13.59
C THR A 113 -5.23 -26.42 -12.26
N ALA A 114 -5.48 -27.11 -11.14
CA ALA A 114 -5.37 -26.53 -9.80
C ALA A 114 -3.92 -26.09 -9.48
N ALA A 115 -2.92 -26.93 -9.79
CA ALA A 115 -1.52 -26.62 -9.56
C ALA A 115 -1.04 -25.47 -10.48
N ALA A 116 -1.47 -25.48 -11.74
CA ALA A 116 -1.15 -24.44 -12.71
C ALA A 116 -1.70 -23.06 -12.29
N LEU A 117 -2.95 -23.00 -11.82
CA LEU A 117 -3.57 -21.77 -11.32
C LEU A 117 -2.86 -21.24 -10.07
N THR A 118 -2.56 -22.12 -9.10
CA THR A 118 -1.83 -21.71 -7.90
C THR A 118 -0.44 -21.16 -8.26
N SER A 119 0.26 -21.77 -9.21
CA SER A 119 1.55 -21.25 -9.70
C SER A 119 1.42 -19.87 -10.35
N GLY A 120 0.35 -19.62 -11.12
CA GLY A 120 0.05 -18.30 -11.67
C GLY A 120 -0.19 -17.25 -10.60
N TYR A 121 -0.98 -17.58 -9.57
CA TYR A 121 -1.20 -16.67 -8.44
C TYR A 121 0.06 -16.40 -7.63
N HIS A 122 0.89 -17.42 -7.38
CA HIS A 122 2.18 -17.24 -6.71
C HIS A 122 3.10 -16.30 -7.49
N LEU A 123 3.13 -16.40 -8.83
CA LEU A 123 3.87 -15.45 -9.66
C LEU A 123 3.34 -14.02 -9.48
N ALA A 124 2.02 -13.83 -9.54
CA ALA A 124 1.43 -12.51 -9.35
C ALA A 124 1.69 -11.93 -7.95
N PHE A 125 1.61 -12.74 -6.89
CA PHE A 125 1.95 -12.31 -5.53
C PHE A 125 3.43 -11.97 -5.38
N GLY A 126 4.33 -12.74 -6.02
CA GLY A 126 5.76 -12.44 -6.05
C GLY A 126 6.08 -11.11 -6.73
N ILE A 127 5.45 -10.83 -7.88
CA ILE A 127 5.59 -9.54 -8.57
C ILE A 127 5.01 -8.42 -7.72
N GLY A 128 3.82 -8.62 -7.13
CA GLY A 128 3.21 -7.67 -6.20
C GLY A 128 4.11 -7.34 -5.01
N ALA A 129 4.80 -8.35 -4.44
CA ALA A 129 5.75 -8.14 -3.36
C ALA A 129 6.94 -7.30 -3.82
N GLY A 130 7.45 -7.54 -5.04
CA GLY A 130 8.47 -6.69 -5.67
C GLY A 130 8.01 -5.24 -5.82
N LEU A 131 6.77 -5.00 -6.27
CA LEU A 131 6.21 -3.65 -6.38
C LEU A 131 6.09 -2.97 -5.01
N VAL A 132 5.73 -3.70 -3.96
CA VAL A 132 5.70 -3.16 -2.58
C VAL A 132 7.10 -2.80 -2.09
N VAL A 133 8.12 -3.61 -2.40
CA VAL A 133 9.52 -3.28 -2.07
C VAL A 133 9.96 -1.99 -2.78
N VAL A 134 9.63 -1.84 -4.06
CA VAL A 134 9.90 -0.60 -4.82
C VAL A 134 9.15 0.58 -4.19
N ALA A 135 7.89 0.42 -3.80
CA ALA A 135 7.11 1.45 -3.13
C ALA A 135 7.73 1.85 -1.78
N ILE A 136 8.25 0.90 -1.00
CA ILE A 136 8.99 1.18 0.24
C ILE A 136 10.27 1.94 -0.05
N ALA A 137 11.03 1.54 -1.07
CA ALA A 137 12.26 2.24 -1.46
C ALA A 137 11.96 3.70 -1.84
N ILE A 138 10.95 3.93 -2.70
CA ILE A 138 10.49 5.26 -3.06
C ILE A 138 10.03 6.02 -1.83
N ALA A 139 9.25 5.40 -0.95
CA ALA A 139 8.78 6.05 0.26
C ALA A 139 9.93 6.46 1.18
N VAL A 140 10.97 5.63 1.29
CA VAL A 140 12.15 5.95 2.10
C VAL A 140 13.00 7.04 1.46
N THR A 141 13.15 7.09 0.13
CA THR A 141 13.98 8.09 -0.55
C THR A 141 13.28 9.43 -0.79
N VAL A 142 11.96 9.44 -0.97
CA VAL A 142 11.18 10.62 -1.35
C VAL A 142 10.51 11.29 -0.14
N LEU A 143 10.00 10.53 0.85
CA LEU A 143 9.39 11.16 2.02
C LEU A 143 10.47 11.71 2.95
N GLN A 144 10.44 13.02 3.16
CA GLN A 144 11.33 13.69 4.10
C GLN A 144 10.99 13.30 5.55
N PRO A 145 11.98 13.19 6.45
CA PRO A 145 11.71 12.96 7.88
C PRO A 145 10.93 14.14 8.47
N GLU A 146 9.84 13.87 9.19
CA GLU A 146 8.95 14.86 9.81
C GLU A 146 9.58 15.64 10.99
N GLY A 147 10.91 15.71 11.07
CA GLY A 147 11.65 16.41 12.12
C GLY A 147 11.40 17.92 12.19
N GLN A 148 10.76 18.52 11.18
CA GLN A 148 10.54 19.97 11.10
C GLN A 148 9.15 20.43 11.56
N ALA A 149 8.16 19.55 11.68
CA ALA A 149 6.80 19.95 12.10
C ALA A 149 6.67 20.19 13.62
N LYS A 150 7.74 19.94 14.39
CA LYS A 150 7.78 20.18 15.83
C LYS A 150 8.24 21.60 16.18
N GLU A 151 8.87 22.32 15.26
CA GLU A 151 9.48 23.63 15.52
C GLU A 151 8.49 24.81 15.31
N GLU A 152 7.40 24.60 14.55
CA GLU A 152 6.41 25.66 14.25
C GLU A 152 5.25 25.72 15.27
N ILE A 153 5.14 24.75 16.18
CA ILE A 153 4.17 24.77 17.30
C ILE A 153 4.83 25.31 18.59
N GLU A 154 6.15 25.53 18.56
CA GLU A 154 6.94 26.06 19.67
C GLU A 154 7.42 27.49 19.38
N GLU A 155 6.64 28.29 18.65
CA GLU A 155 6.73 29.74 18.82
C GLU A 155 5.85 30.06 20.05
N PRO A 156 6.46 30.40 21.20
CA PRO A 156 5.69 30.71 22.38
C PRO A 156 4.84 31.92 22.04
N VAL A 157 3.52 31.79 22.18
CA VAL A 157 2.65 32.93 22.39
C VAL A 157 3.08 33.50 23.74
N ASP A 158 4.12 34.32 23.70
CA ASP A 158 4.60 35.05 24.86
C ASP A 158 3.41 35.86 25.38
N CYS A 159 3.11 35.52 26.62
CA CYS A 159 2.17 36.20 27.46
C CYS A 159 2.72 37.61 27.71
N GLU A 160 2.26 38.58 26.94
CA GLU A 160 2.43 40.01 27.25
C GLU A 160 1.03 40.64 27.20
N ALA A 161 0.28 40.60 28.30
CA ALA A 161 0.39 41.41 29.52
C ALA A 161 -0.12 42.86 29.34
N ALA A 162 -1.03 43.21 30.26
CA ALA A 162 -1.52 44.54 30.65
C ALA A 162 -2.57 45.22 29.76
#